data_AF-A0A375CQL7-F1
#
_entry.id   AF-A0A375CQL7-F1
#
_cell.length_a   1.000
_cell.length_b   1.000
_cell.length_c   1.000
_cell.angle_alpha   90.00
_cell.angle_beta   90.00
_cell.angle_gamma   90.00
#
_symmetry.space_group_name_H-M   'P 1'
#
loop_
_entity.id
_entity.type
_entity.pdbx_description
1 polymer ?
#
loop_
_entity_poly.entity_id
_entity_poly.type
_entity_poly.pdbx_seq_one_letter_code
_entity_poly.pdbx_strand_id
1 'polypeptide(L)'
;MNPVSSADDWMREALALSPSTALHVAGQATLTFALDAVGVLRHVDAVPNGKTCGCVCPACKEPVIARQGAVRAHSFAHDSGAECRWAQEAVLHHLARQLIAARGSFLLPGADLSVQKVGTAGLIHEPCKLEPQTIHPTEAKLDTLLFVQRPDVILTLGARQLIVAIALTHKVALAKQPRLRELGHAVIQVDLTRQRPATVGALAALLFGDDPRKTWVYNPKHEALRAELTQRSETRYQVLAQGQLEARPETQAALSASRESQGEHSMSRHRTRNTRFARAASATPINEAQGLRYKGRSAALVTYPAPYEAIRVVVLDGPMSMRRELERESIALLADSYLIAKPAWYSFTRRHGLRLDVPWDGGLPQL
;
A
#
# COMPACT_ATOMS: atom_id res chain seq x y z
N MET A 1 -12.28 -33.08 27.32
CA MET A 1 -12.09 -31.68 26.89
C MET A 1 -10.60 -31.38 27.02
N ASN A 2 -9.84 -31.48 25.93
CA ASN A 2 -8.44 -31.03 25.91
C ASN A 2 -8.45 -29.55 25.52
N PRO A 3 -7.86 -28.64 26.33
CA PRO A 3 -7.75 -27.26 25.93
C PRO A 3 -6.65 -27.16 24.87
N VAL A 4 -7.03 -26.71 23.68
CA VAL A 4 -6.25 -25.95 22.70
C VAL A 4 -4.71 -26.06 22.87
N SER A 5 -4.09 -26.96 22.09
CA SER A 5 -2.70 -26.80 21.67
C SER A 5 -2.57 -25.38 21.09
N SER A 6 -1.88 -24.49 21.80
CA SER A 6 -1.77 -23.11 21.37
C SER A 6 -0.89 -23.04 20.11
N ALA A 7 -1.14 -22.02 19.29
CA ALA A 7 -0.40 -21.77 18.04
C ALA A 7 1.13 -21.56 18.23
N ASP A 8 1.66 -21.65 19.45
CA ASP A 8 3.05 -21.39 19.83
C ASP A 8 3.94 -22.66 19.97
N ASP A 9 3.37 -23.86 20.09
CA ASP A 9 4.17 -25.07 20.39
C ASP A 9 5.10 -25.52 19.25
N TRP A 10 4.72 -25.24 18.00
CA TRP A 10 5.49 -25.68 16.82
C TRP A 10 6.90 -25.07 16.76
N MET A 11 7.14 -23.86 17.29
CA MET A 11 8.48 -23.24 17.30
C MET A 11 9.42 -23.96 18.28
N ARG A 12 8.89 -24.40 19.41
CA ARG A 12 9.64 -25.17 20.40
C ARG A 12 9.97 -26.55 19.87
N GLU A 13 8.99 -27.19 19.24
CA GLU A 13 9.13 -28.55 18.70
C GLU A 13 10.03 -28.60 17.46
N ALA A 14 9.82 -27.70 16.49
CA ALA A 14 10.55 -27.75 15.22
C ALA A 14 11.94 -27.06 15.26
N LEU A 15 12.12 -26.05 16.12
CA LEU A 15 13.31 -25.20 16.11
C LEU A 15 13.99 -25.03 17.48
N ALA A 16 13.42 -25.59 18.56
CA ALA A 16 13.88 -25.37 19.93
C ALA A 16 13.96 -23.88 20.33
N LEU A 17 13.04 -23.05 19.82
CA LEU A 17 12.97 -21.61 20.12
C LEU A 17 11.71 -21.24 20.92
N SER A 18 11.85 -20.28 21.83
CA SER A 18 10.71 -19.69 22.55
C SER A 18 10.26 -18.39 21.88
N PRO A 19 8.95 -18.07 21.86
CA PRO A 19 8.46 -16.77 21.39
C PRO A 19 9.12 -15.56 22.08
N SER A 20 9.52 -15.72 23.35
CA SER A 20 10.19 -14.69 24.16
C SER A 20 11.68 -14.52 23.86
N THR A 21 12.30 -15.41 23.06
CA THR A 21 13.73 -15.34 22.74
C THR A 21 14.06 -14.03 22.02
N ALA A 22 15.02 -13.28 22.55
CA ALA A 22 15.43 -11.99 22.02
C ALA A 22 16.30 -12.13 20.76
N LEU A 23 16.01 -11.32 19.73
CA LEU A 23 16.77 -11.27 18.48
C LEU A 23 17.97 -10.31 18.56
N HIS A 24 17.93 -9.40 19.52
CA HIS A 24 19.00 -8.47 19.87
C HIS A 24 18.84 -8.07 21.33
N VAL A 25 19.95 -7.74 22.00
CA VAL A 25 19.89 -7.13 23.33
C VAL A 25 19.65 -5.63 23.17
N ALA A 26 18.70 -5.07 23.92
CA ALA A 26 18.38 -3.65 23.84
C ALA A 26 19.64 -2.80 24.13
N GLY A 27 19.97 -1.88 23.21
CA GLY A 27 21.04 -0.90 23.39
C GLY A 27 22.47 -1.38 23.10
N GLN A 28 22.69 -2.60 22.62
CA GLN A 28 24.02 -3.09 22.22
C GLN A 28 23.97 -3.89 20.92
N ALA A 29 25.03 -3.80 20.11
CA ALA A 29 25.23 -4.60 18.89
C ALA A 29 25.63 -6.06 19.22
N THR A 30 25.00 -6.68 20.21
CA THR A 30 25.30 -8.04 20.64
C THR A 30 24.45 -9.04 19.87
N LEU A 31 25.12 -10.10 19.42
CA LEU A 31 24.55 -11.15 18.60
C LEU A 31 24.01 -12.27 19.50
N THR A 32 22.75 -12.66 19.39
CA THR A 32 22.17 -13.76 20.21
C THR A 32 22.07 -15.09 19.44
N PHE A 33 22.33 -15.07 18.13
CA PHE A 33 22.26 -16.23 17.24
C PHE A 33 23.51 -16.38 16.38
N ALA A 34 23.95 -17.61 16.16
CA ALA A 34 25.05 -17.95 15.26
C ALA A 34 24.75 -19.22 14.46
N LEU A 35 25.48 -19.46 13.37
CA LEU A 35 25.37 -20.70 12.60
C LEU A 35 26.24 -21.78 13.25
N ASP A 36 25.68 -22.96 13.49
CA ASP A 36 26.45 -24.14 13.89
C ASP A 36 27.22 -24.75 12.71
N ALA A 37 27.96 -25.84 12.97
CA ALA A 37 28.79 -26.51 11.97
C ALA A 37 28.01 -27.06 10.76
N VAL A 38 26.70 -27.29 10.88
CA VAL A 38 25.84 -27.76 9.79
C VAL A 38 25.06 -26.62 9.12
N GLY A 39 25.32 -25.37 9.51
CA GLY A 39 24.70 -24.19 8.94
C GLY A 39 23.30 -23.87 9.50
N VAL A 40 22.91 -24.47 10.62
CA VAL A 40 21.64 -24.19 11.31
C VAL A 40 21.84 -23.04 12.30
N LEU A 41 20.85 -22.17 12.41
CA LEU A 41 20.92 -21.00 13.27
C LEU A 41 20.57 -21.43 14.70
N ARG A 42 21.47 -21.22 15.65
CA ARG A 42 21.31 -21.59 17.06
C ARG A 42 21.30 -20.35 17.93
N HIS A 43 20.40 -20.32 18.91
CA HIS A 43 20.45 -19.33 19.99
C HIS A 43 21.65 -19.62 20.88
N VAL A 44 22.24 -18.58 21.49
CA VAL A 44 23.38 -18.72 22.41
C VAL A 44 23.11 -19.69 23.56
N ASP A 45 21.87 -19.79 24.04
CA ASP A 45 21.50 -20.72 25.12
C ASP A 45 21.44 -22.19 24.69
N ALA A 46 21.40 -22.46 23.38
CA ALA A 46 21.25 -23.79 22.82
C ALA A 46 22.60 -24.42 22.40
N VAL A 47 23.72 -23.78 22.73
CA VAL A 47 25.08 -24.24 22.35
C VAL A 47 26.01 -24.32 23.57
N PRO A 48 27.11 -25.09 23.50
CA PRO A 48 28.15 -25.07 24.53
C PRO A 48 28.76 -23.68 24.74
N ASN A 49 29.11 -23.33 25.98
CA ASN A 49 29.76 -22.05 26.28
C ASN A 49 31.18 -21.98 25.69
N GLY A 50 31.62 -20.79 25.27
CA GLY A 50 32.96 -20.55 24.74
C GLY A 50 33.14 -20.93 23.28
N LYS A 51 34.39 -21.22 22.89
CA LYS A 51 34.77 -21.58 21.50
C LYS A 51 34.32 -22.99 21.10
N THR A 52 34.00 -23.85 22.07
CA THR A 52 33.57 -25.23 21.84
C THR A 52 32.21 -25.32 21.15
N CYS A 53 31.44 -24.22 21.09
CA CYS A 53 30.23 -24.16 20.26
C CYS A 53 30.49 -24.39 18.77
N GLY A 54 31.72 -24.13 18.28
CA GLY A 54 32.07 -24.27 16.87
C GLY A 54 31.24 -23.38 15.93
N CYS A 55 30.61 -22.33 16.46
CA CYS A 55 29.68 -21.49 15.71
C CYS A 55 30.40 -20.41 14.92
N VAL A 56 29.76 -19.95 13.84
CA VAL A 56 30.24 -18.85 12.99
C VAL A 56 29.19 -17.76 12.82
N CYS A 57 29.66 -16.54 12.56
CA CYS A 57 28.79 -15.41 12.26
C CYS A 57 28.03 -15.64 10.95
N PRO A 58 26.69 -15.45 10.89
CA PRO A 58 25.91 -15.67 9.68
C PRO A 58 26.29 -14.71 8.54
N ALA A 59 26.84 -13.54 8.86
CA ALA A 59 27.25 -12.53 7.87
C ALA A 59 28.69 -12.75 7.36
N CYS A 60 29.70 -12.59 8.22
CA CYS A 60 31.12 -12.63 7.81
C CYS A 60 31.74 -14.03 7.83
N LYS A 61 31.03 -15.03 8.36
CA LYS A 61 31.51 -16.43 8.52
C LYS A 61 32.71 -16.59 9.46
N GLU A 62 33.11 -15.55 10.17
CA GLU A 62 34.14 -15.63 11.20
C GLU A 62 33.66 -16.48 12.39
N PRO A 63 34.54 -17.28 13.02
CA PRO A 63 34.25 -17.95 14.28
C PRO A 63 33.77 -16.98 15.37
N VAL A 64 32.79 -17.43 16.16
CA VAL A 64 32.27 -16.69 17.31
C VAL A 64 32.43 -17.49 18.60
N ILE A 65 32.55 -16.77 19.71
CA ILE A 65 32.62 -17.29 21.06
C ILE A 65 31.24 -17.13 21.69
N ALA A 66 30.63 -18.23 22.14
CA ALA A 66 29.44 -18.16 23.00
C ALA A 66 29.85 -17.61 24.37
N ARG A 67 29.18 -16.55 24.82
CA ARG A 67 29.40 -15.92 26.13
C ARG A 67 28.14 -16.09 26.96
N GLN A 68 28.12 -17.14 27.78
CA GLN A 68 27.06 -17.42 28.74
C GLN A 68 27.59 -17.15 30.15
N GLY A 69 26.84 -16.41 30.97
CA GLY A 69 27.27 -16.04 32.31
C GLY A 69 26.19 -15.33 33.10
N ALA A 70 26.30 -15.34 34.42
CA ALA A 70 25.24 -14.85 35.32
C ALA A 70 25.08 -13.31 35.36
N VAL A 71 26.09 -12.55 34.92
CA VAL A 71 26.15 -11.09 35.09
C VAL A 71 25.73 -10.33 33.84
N ARG A 72 26.12 -10.79 32.65
CA ARG A 72 25.85 -10.14 31.36
C ARG A 72 24.90 -10.99 30.54
N ALA A 73 24.04 -10.33 29.75
CA ALA A 73 23.16 -11.01 28.82
C ALA A 73 23.96 -11.94 27.89
N HIS A 74 23.44 -13.15 27.70
CA HIS A 74 24.11 -14.15 26.88
C HIS A 74 24.21 -13.65 25.43
N SER A 75 25.38 -13.81 24.83
CA SER A 75 25.64 -13.32 23.47
C SER A 75 26.80 -14.07 22.82
N PHE A 76 26.91 -13.92 21.51
CA PHE A 76 28.07 -14.29 20.73
C PHE A 76 28.95 -13.07 20.48
N ALA A 77 30.26 -13.31 20.46
CA ALA A 77 31.24 -12.31 20.04
C ALA A 77 32.22 -12.91 19.04
N HIS A 78 32.63 -12.13 18.04
CA HIS A 78 33.68 -12.56 17.11
C HIS A 78 34.98 -12.85 17.86
N ASP A 79 35.67 -13.91 17.46
CA ASP A 79 36.92 -14.33 18.11
C ASP A 79 38.01 -13.26 17.98
N SER A 80 38.04 -12.53 16.86
CA SER A 80 38.93 -11.37 16.67
C SER A 80 38.61 -10.17 17.58
N GLY A 81 37.44 -10.15 18.21
CA GLY A 81 36.90 -8.97 18.88
C GLY A 81 36.30 -7.92 17.95
N ALA A 82 36.29 -8.14 16.64
CA ALA A 82 35.71 -7.21 15.67
C ALA A 82 34.17 -7.12 15.79
N GLU A 83 33.63 -5.93 15.49
CA GLU A 83 32.19 -5.74 15.34
C GLU A 83 31.77 -6.00 13.88
N CYS A 84 30.71 -6.81 13.71
CA CYS A 84 30.13 -7.07 12.39
C CYS A 84 28.80 -6.34 12.26
N ARG A 85 28.81 -5.19 11.57
CA ARG A 85 27.60 -4.37 11.33
C ARG A 85 26.47 -5.12 10.60
N TRP A 86 26.79 -6.19 9.87
CA TRP A 86 25.84 -6.97 9.08
C TRP A 86 25.27 -8.18 9.83
N ALA A 87 25.77 -8.51 11.02
CA ALA A 87 25.42 -9.75 11.72
C ALA A 87 23.93 -9.82 12.09
N GLN A 88 23.37 -8.74 12.62
CA GLN A 88 21.95 -8.68 12.98
C GLN A 88 21.03 -8.86 11.77
N GLU A 89 21.39 -8.28 10.63
CA GLU A 89 20.61 -8.42 9.41
C GLU A 89 20.62 -9.86 8.90
N ALA A 90 21.80 -10.48 8.90
CA ALA A 90 21.94 -11.88 8.52
C ALA A 90 21.13 -12.79 9.46
N VAL A 91 21.14 -12.56 10.77
CA VAL A 91 20.30 -13.30 11.73
C VAL A 91 18.83 -13.21 11.38
N LEU A 92 18.30 -12.00 11.12
CA LEU A 92 16.89 -11.80 10.80
C LEU A 92 16.50 -12.54 9.50
N HIS A 93 17.33 -12.47 8.47
CA HIS A 93 17.11 -13.22 7.23
C HIS A 93 17.09 -14.73 7.47
N HIS A 94 18.12 -15.27 8.12
CA HIS A 94 18.25 -16.70 8.37
C HIS A 94 17.11 -17.24 9.23
N LEU A 95 16.75 -16.52 10.29
CA LEU A 95 15.67 -16.94 11.18
C LEU A 95 14.31 -16.90 10.49
N ALA A 96 14.01 -15.82 9.76
CA ALA A 96 12.74 -15.73 9.03
C ALA A 96 12.60 -16.86 7.99
N ARG A 97 13.68 -17.20 7.28
CA ARG A 97 13.72 -18.35 6.36
C ARG A 97 13.42 -19.66 7.06
N GLN A 98 14.07 -19.94 8.19
CA GLN A 98 13.84 -21.16 8.96
C GLN A 98 12.42 -21.24 9.52
N LEU A 99 11.90 -20.13 10.05
CA LEU A 99 10.52 -20.06 10.53
C LEU A 99 9.53 -20.38 9.40
N ILE A 100 9.67 -19.77 8.23
CA ILE A 100 8.79 -20.00 7.08
C ILE A 100 8.88 -21.46 6.62
N ALA A 101 10.09 -22.00 6.50
CA ALA A 101 10.30 -23.39 6.08
C ALA A 101 9.71 -24.41 7.06
N ALA A 102 9.78 -24.13 8.37
CA ALA A 102 9.30 -25.04 9.41
C ALA A 102 7.78 -24.94 9.67
N ARG A 103 7.12 -23.80 9.41
CA ARG A 103 5.71 -23.58 9.76
C ARG A 103 4.72 -24.44 8.96
N GLY A 104 5.05 -24.82 7.72
CA GLY A 104 4.18 -25.58 6.81
C GLY A 104 2.92 -24.83 6.35
N SER A 105 2.72 -23.58 6.77
CA SER A 105 1.65 -22.70 6.32
C SER A 105 2.11 -21.24 6.30
N PHE A 106 1.48 -20.43 5.46
CA PHE A 106 1.82 -19.01 5.33
C PHE A 106 0.55 -18.18 5.05
N LEU A 107 0.34 -17.10 5.80
CA LEU A 107 -0.78 -16.20 5.56
C LEU A 107 -0.40 -15.15 4.51
N LEU A 108 -1.08 -15.17 3.37
CA LEU A 108 -0.94 -14.17 2.33
C LEU A 108 -1.68 -12.89 2.71
N PRO A 109 -1.12 -11.70 2.44
CA PRO A 109 -1.83 -10.46 2.67
C PRO A 109 -3.04 -10.36 1.73
N GLY A 110 -4.09 -9.67 2.19
CA GLY A 110 -5.19 -9.26 1.33
C GLY A 110 -4.75 -8.22 0.28
N ALA A 111 -5.68 -7.81 -0.57
CA ALA A 111 -5.45 -6.72 -1.51
C ALA A 111 -6.75 -6.02 -1.90
N ASP A 112 -6.71 -4.69 -1.91
CA ASP A 112 -7.75 -3.86 -2.51
C ASP A 112 -7.34 -3.52 -3.95
N LEU A 113 -8.05 -4.11 -4.91
CA LEU A 113 -7.89 -3.83 -6.32
C LEU A 113 -9.04 -2.93 -6.77
N SER A 114 -8.74 -1.98 -7.64
CA SER A 114 -9.77 -1.20 -8.31
C SER A 114 -9.32 -0.78 -9.69
N VAL A 115 -10.31 -0.66 -10.57
CA VAL A 115 -10.16 -0.03 -11.89
C VAL A 115 -11.16 1.11 -11.98
N GLN A 116 -10.71 2.22 -12.57
CA GLN A 116 -11.57 3.37 -12.81
C GLN A 116 -11.53 3.75 -14.28
N LYS A 117 -12.71 4.01 -14.84
CA LYS A 117 -12.90 4.55 -16.19
C LYS A 117 -13.58 5.90 -16.07
N VAL A 118 -12.94 6.93 -16.61
CA VAL A 118 -13.46 8.31 -16.64
C VAL A 118 -13.80 8.66 -18.09
N GLY A 119 -14.95 9.28 -18.30
CA GLY A 119 -15.30 9.86 -19.58
C GLY A 119 -16.59 10.67 -19.52
N THR A 120 -17.18 10.97 -20.68
CA THR A 120 -18.41 11.77 -20.79
C THR A 120 -19.60 11.12 -20.09
N ALA A 121 -19.60 9.79 -20.00
CA ALA A 121 -20.60 9.01 -19.28
C ALA A 121 -20.45 9.02 -17.75
N GLY A 122 -19.47 9.77 -17.22
CA GLY A 122 -19.17 9.85 -15.79
C GLY A 122 -17.99 8.97 -15.36
N LEU A 123 -17.83 8.81 -14.05
CA LEU A 123 -16.83 7.94 -13.44
C LEU A 123 -17.44 6.57 -13.14
N ILE A 124 -16.80 5.53 -13.65
CA ILE A 124 -17.09 4.14 -13.29
C ILE A 124 -15.95 3.63 -12.44
N HIS A 125 -16.29 3.11 -11.26
CA HIS A 125 -15.36 2.51 -10.33
C HIS A 125 -15.74 1.04 -10.11
N GLU A 126 -14.80 0.14 -10.40
CA GLU A 126 -14.96 -1.29 -10.24
C GLU A 126 -13.96 -1.79 -9.18
N PRO A 127 -14.39 -1.83 -7.89
CA PRO A 127 -13.55 -2.35 -6.81
C PRO A 127 -13.62 -3.88 -6.72
N CYS A 128 -12.56 -4.48 -6.19
CA CYS A 128 -12.46 -5.89 -5.82
C CYS A 128 -11.59 -6.00 -4.57
N LYS A 129 -12.17 -6.53 -3.50
CA LYS A 129 -11.46 -6.82 -2.26
C LYS A 129 -11.07 -8.30 -2.22
N LEU A 130 -9.80 -8.55 -1.97
CA LEU A 130 -9.25 -9.88 -1.74
C LEU A 130 -8.90 -9.99 -0.26
N GLU A 131 -9.54 -10.92 0.44
CA GLU A 131 -9.24 -11.18 1.85
C GLU A 131 -7.90 -11.93 2.00
N PRO A 132 -7.20 -11.77 3.13
CA PRO A 132 -6.05 -12.59 3.48
C PRO A 132 -6.36 -14.09 3.36
N GLN A 133 -5.40 -14.85 2.85
CA GLN A 133 -5.58 -16.30 2.61
C GLN A 133 -4.41 -17.10 3.17
N THR A 134 -4.71 -18.11 3.99
CA THR A 134 -3.71 -19.08 4.43
C THR A 134 -3.46 -20.08 3.31
N ILE A 135 -2.18 -20.31 3.00
CA ILE A 135 -1.74 -21.36 2.11
C ILE A 135 -0.95 -22.43 2.85
N HIS A 136 -0.93 -23.63 2.28
CA HIS A 136 -0.16 -24.79 2.74
C HIS A 136 0.78 -25.22 1.60
N PRO A 137 2.01 -24.67 1.56
CA PRO A 137 3.00 -25.05 0.55
C PRO A 137 3.35 -26.54 0.66
N THR A 138 3.52 -27.21 -0.48
CA THR A 138 4.04 -28.58 -0.51
C THR A 138 5.53 -28.64 -0.26
N GLU A 139 6.23 -27.53 -0.52
CA GLU A 139 7.68 -27.42 -0.38
C GLU A 139 8.07 -25.96 -0.09
N ALA A 140 9.11 -25.78 0.73
CA ALA A 140 9.77 -24.50 0.96
C ALA A 140 11.26 -24.64 0.62
N LYS A 141 11.71 -23.96 -0.44
CA LYS A 141 13.11 -23.95 -0.86
C LYS A 141 13.82 -22.71 -0.34
N LEU A 142 14.98 -22.92 0.26
CA LEU A 142 15.92 -21.89 0.72
C LEU A 142 17.12 -21.85 -0.22
N ASP A 143 17.79 -20.69 -0.29
CA ASP A 143 19.08 -20.49 -0.98
C ASP A 143 19.13 -20.95 -2.45
N THR A 144 17.96 -21.04 -3.10
CA THR A 144 17.85 -21.36 -4.52
C THR A 144 18.20 -20.14 -5.34
N LEU A 145 19.19 -20.25 -6.23
CA LEU A 145 19.50 -19.18 -7.16
C LEU A 145 18.38 -19.09 -8.21
N LEU A 146 17.64 -17.99 -8.22
CA LEU A 146 16.65 -17.69 -9.23
C LEU A 146 17.23 -16.55 -10.10
N PHE A 147 17.73 -16.90 -11.28
CA PHE A 147 18.50 -16.00 -12.16
C PHE A 147 19.83 -15.56 -11.55
N VAL A 148 19.93 -14.28 -11.18
CA VAL A 148 21.11 -13.63 -10.59
C VAL A 148 20.86 -13.23 -9.14
N GLN A 149 19.69 -13.55 -8.59
CA GLN A 149 19.31 -13.17 -7.24
C GLN A 149 18.86 -14.40 -6.46
N ARG A 150 19.28 -14.49 -5.20
CA ARG A 150 18.78 -15.51 -4.28
C ARG A 150 17.54 -14.93 -3.59
N PRO A 151 16.32 -15.35 -3.94
CA PRO A 151 15.15 -15.11 -3.09
C PRO A 151 15.39 -15.69 -1.70
N ASP A 152 14.80 -15.09 -0.67
CA ASP A 152 14.93 -15.60 0.69
C ASP A 152 14.23 -16.96 0.84
N VAL A 153 12.98 -17.06 0.39
CA VAL A 153 12.21 -18.30 0.39
C VAL A 153 11.37 -18.43 -0.88
N ILE A 154 11.33 -19.64 -1.45
CA ILE A 154 10.38 -20.01 -2.50
C ILE A 154 9.43 -21.06 -1.93
N LEU A 155 8.13 -20.76 -1.93
CA LEU A 155 7.06 -21.66 -1.52
C LEU A 155 6.39 -22.25 -2.77
N THR A 156 6.33 -23.57 -2.86
CA THR A 156 5.69 -24.30 -3.95
C THR A 156 4.25 -24.66 -3.59
N LEU A 157 3.30 -24.36 -4.49
CA LEU A 157 1.88 -24.73 -4.39
C LEU A 157 1.43 -25.40 -5.68
N GLY A 158 1.52 -26.72 -5.75
CA GLY A 158 1.27 -27.46 -6.98
C GLY A 158 2.21 -26.97 -8.10
N ALA A 159 1.64 -26.48 -9.21
CA ALA A 159 2.40 -25.93 -10.34
C ALA A 159 2.83 -24.47 -10.16
N ARG A 160 2.45 -23.81 -9.06
CA ARG A 160 2.73 -22.38 -8.82
C ARG A 160 3.81 -22.19 -7.79
N GLN A 161 4.51 -21.07 -7.89
CA GLN A 161 5.52 -20.65 -6.93
C GLN A 161 5.22 -19.26 -6.40
N LEU A 162 5.49 -19.09 -5.10
CA LEU A 162 5.45 -17.84 -4.38
C LEU A 162 6.83 -17.54 -3.81
N ILE A 163 7.37 -16.38 -4.16
CA ILE A 163 8.61 -15.86 -3.60
C ILE A 163 8.27 -14.98 -2.41
N VAL A 164 8.91 -15.24 -1.27
CA VAL A 164 8.87 -14.36 -0.10
C VAL A 164 10.23 -13.67 0.00
N ALA A 165 10.22 -12.34 -0.09
CA ALA A 165 11.42 -11.51 0.00
C ALA A 165 11.39 -10.69 1.30
N ILE A 166 12.46 -10.76 2.09
CA ILE A 166 12.59 -10.04 3.35
C ILE A 166 13.43 -8.79 3.09
N ALA A 167 12.88 -7.61 3.33
CA ALA A 167 13.57 -6.34 3.09
C ALA A 167 14.10 -5.76 4.40
N LEU A 168 15.43 -5.71 4.58
CA LEU A 168 16.08 -5.11 5.77
C LEU A 168 16.75 -3.76 5.50
N THR A 169 17.34 -3.59 4.32
CA THR A 169 17.99 -2.35 3.88
C THR A 169 17.28 -1.77 2.67
N HIS A 170 16.98 -2.62 1.69
CA HIS A 170 16.36 -2.24 0.44
C HIS A 170 15.13 -3.09 0.15
N LYS A 171 14.06 -2.42 -0.28
CA LYS A 171 12.87 -3.06 -0.83
C LYS A 171 13.17 -3.66 -2.20
N VAL A 172 12.36 -4.62 -2.62
CA VAL A 172 12.39 -5.17 -3.98
C VAL A 172 12.17 -4.02 -4.97
N ALA A 173 13.21 -3.68 -5.72
CA ALA A 173 13.18 -2.57 -6.66
C ALA A 173 12.15 -2.81 -7.78
N LEU A 174 11.38 -1.77 -8.13
CA LEU A 174 10.40 -1.80 -9.23
C LEU A 174 11.01 -2.28 -10.55
N ALA A 175 12.29 -1.97 -10.80
CA ALA A 175 13.03 -2.40 -11.99
C ALA A 175 13.10 -3.93 -12.17
N LYS A 176 12.84 -4.71 -11.10
CA LYS A 176 12.79 -6.18 -11.16
C LYS A 176 11.42 -6.72 -11.60
N GLN A 177 10.37 -5.89 -11.59
CA GLN A 177 9.00 -6.33 -11.90
C GLN A 177 8.81 -6.92 -13.30
N PRO A 178 9.39 -6.39 -14.40
CA PRO A 178 9.20 -6.99 -15.72
C PRO A 178 9.66 -8.46 -15.79
N ARG A 179 10.81 -8.78 -15.19
CA ARG A 179 11.30 -10.16 -15.12
C ARG A 179 10.45 -11.04 -14.22
N LEU A 180 9.99 -10.50 -13.09
CA LEU A 180 9.05 -11.23 -12.21
C LEU A 180 7.73 -11.54 -12.92
N ARG A 181 7.26 -10.63 -13.79
CA ARG A 181 6.09 -10.84 -14.66
C ARG A 181 6.32 -11.93 -15.69
N GLU A 182 7.46 -11.93 -16.38
CA GLU A 182 7.83 -12.97 -17.37
C GLU A 182 7.81 -14.38 -16.76
N LEU A 183 8.18 -14.51 -15.48
CA LEU A 183 8.24 -15.79 -14.78
C LEU A 183 6.90 -16.27 -14.23
N GLY A 184 5.93 -15.36 -14.10
CA GLY A 184 4.63 -15.67 -13.53
C GLY A 184 4.68 -16.14 -12.07
N HIS A 185 5.78 -15.92 -11.34
CA HIS A 185 5.88 -16.25 -9.92
C HIS A 185 5.35 -15.10 -9.07
N ALA A 186 4.43 -15.38 -8.15
CA ALA A 186 3.94 -14.34 -7.25
C ALA A 186 5.05 -13.95 -6.26
N VAL A 187 5.06 -12.68 -5.82
CA VAL A 187 6.08 -12.16 -4.92
C VAL A 187 5.43 -11.35 -3.80
N ILE A 188 5.70 -11.78 -2.57
CA ILE A 188 5.41 -11.02 -1.36
C ILE A 188 6.71 -10.43 -0.83
N GLN A 189 6.64 -9.17 -0.41
CA GLN A 189 7.68 -8.53 0.36
C GLN A 189 7.25 -8.42 1.82
N VAL A 190 8.17 -8.76 2.72
CA VAL A 190 8.08 -8.51 4.16
C VAL A 190 9.01 -7.34 4.49
N ASP A 191 8.44 -6.18 4.82
CA ASP A 191 9.18 -4.94 5.05
C ASP A 191 9.65 -4.79 6.51
N LEU A 192 10.95 -4.96 6.73
CA LEU A 192 11.62 -4.79 8.03
C LEU A 192 12.59 -3.61 8.03
N THR A 193 12.52 -2.70 7.03
CA THR A 193 13.54 -1.63 6.89
C THR A 193 13.40 -0.54 7.94
N ARG A 194 12.19 -0.33 8.49
CA ARG A 194 11.90 0.73 9.47
C ARG A 194 11.85 0.21 10.91
N GLN A 195 11.21 -0.94 11.12
CA GLN A 195 10.99 -1.50 12.45
C GLN A 195 11.27 -3.00 12.43
N ARG A 196 12.29 -3.39 13.18
CA ARG A 196 12.72 -4.79 13.31
C ARG A 196 12.06 -5.42 14.54
N PRO A 197 11.62 -6.69 14.47
CA PRO A 197 11.08 -7.38 15.62
C PRO A 197 12.15 -7.58 16.69
N ALA A 198 11.76 -7.45 17.96
CA ALA A 198 12.65 -7.63 19.11
C ALA A 198 12.82 -9.11 19.52
N THR A 199 11.81 -9.94 19.24
CA THR A 199 11.77 -11.35 19.65
C THR A 199 11.41 -12.27 18.49
N VAL A 200 11.74 -13.56 18.64
CA VAL A 200 11.35 -14.62 17.70
C VAL A 200 9.83 -14.64 17.52
N GLY A 201 9.07 -14.52 18.60
CA GLY A 201 7.60 -14.49 18.56
C GLY A 201 7.05 -13.28 17.81
N ALA A 202 7.65 -12.10 17.96
CA ALA A 202 7.24 -10.92 17.21
C ALA A 202 7.52 -11.06 15.71
N LEU A 203 8.64 -11.70 15.33
CA LEU A 203 8.93 -12.03 13.94
C LEU A 203 7.93 -13.06 13.39
N ALA A 204 7.63 -14.13 14.15
CA ALA A 204 6.67 -15.15 13.74
C ALA A 204 5.26 -14.57 13.58
N ALA A 205 4.81 -13.73 14.51
CA ALA A 205 3.52 -13.05 14.43
C ALA A 205 3.39 -12.18 13.18
N LEU A 206 4.46 -11.47 12.81
CA LEU A 206 4.52 -10.68 11.58
C LEU A 206 4.45 -11.58 10.32
N LEU A 207 5.25 -12.64 10.28
CA LEU A 207 5.31 -13.54 9.13
C LEU A 207 3.99 -14.27 8.89
N PHE A 208 3.34 -14.75 9.95
CA PHE A 208 2.19 -15.65 9.85
C PHE A 208 0.84 -15.02 10.22
N GLY A 209 0.83 -13.80 10.78
CA GLY A 209 -0.37 -13.01 11.05
C GLY A 209 -0.69 -12.02 9.93
N ASP A 210 -1.82 -11.32 10.01
CA ASP A 210 -2.14 -10.25 9.08
C ASP A 210 -1.40 -8.98 9.51
N ASP A 211 -0.38 -8.59 8.75
CA ASP A 211 0.54 -7.52 9.11
C ASP A 211 0.76 -6.59 7.92
N PRO A 212 0.62 -5.26 8.07
CA PRO A 212 0.73 -4.29 6.98
C PRO A 212 2.13 -4.23 6.35
N ARG A 213 3.15 -4.82 7.01
CA ARG A 213 4.50 -4.95 6.44
C ARG A 213 4.58 -6.05 5.38
N LYS A 214 3.56 -6.90 5.25
CA LYS A 214 3.46 -7.89 4.17
C LYS A 214 2.68 -7.30 3.00
N THR A 215 3.34 -7.19 1.85
CA THR A 215 2.75 -6.55 0.66
C THR A 215 3.01 -7.36 -0.59
N TRP A 216 2.05 -7.37 -1.50
CA TRP A 216 2.23 -7.93 -2.83
C TRP A 216 3.11 -7.01 -3.67
N VAL A 217 4.26 -7.52 -4.11
CA VAL A 217 5.08 -6.86 -5.13
C VAL A 217 4.56 -7.19 -6.52
N TYR A 218 4.15 -8.44 -6.72
CA TYR A 218 3.58 -8.93 -7.96
C TYR A 218 2.71 -10.17 -7.68
N ASN A 219 1.57 -10.28 -8.38
CA ASN A 219 0.71 -11.45 -8.31
C ASN A 219 -0.01 -11.64 -9.66
N PRO A 220 0.23 -12.74 -10.39
CA PRO A 220 -0.43 -13.02 -11.66
C PRO A 220 -1.97 -13.01 -11.57
N LYS A 221 -2.53 -13.48 -10.43
CA LYS A 221 -3.98 -13.46 -10.19
C LYS A 221 -4.50 -12.02 -10.08
N HIS A 222 -3.72 -11.10 -9.52
CA HIS A 222 -4.12 -9.69 -9.44
C HIS A 222 -4.11 -9.02 -10.81
N GLU A 223 -3.14 -9.34 -11.67
CA GLU A 223 -3.14 -8.82 -13.05
C GLU A 223 -4.35 -9.34 -13.84
N ALA A 224 -4.68 -10.64 -13.71
CA ALA A 224 -5.86 -11.22 -14.35
C ALA A 224 -7.17 -10.56 -13.85
N LEU A 225 -7.31 -10.37 -12.54
CA LEU A 225 -8.46 -9.68 -11.95
C LEU A 225 -8.54 -8.22 -12.41
N ARG A 226 -7.41 -7.50 -12.49
CA ARG A 226 -7.39 -6.13 -13.01
C ARG A 226 -7.84 -6.08 -14.47
N ALA A 227 -7.45 -7.06 -15.29
CA ALA A 227 -7.91 -7.15 -16.68
C ALA A 227 -9.43 -7.37 -16.75
N GLU A 228 -9.97 -8.27 -15.94
CA GLU A 228 -11.42 -8.52 -15.84
C GLU A 228 -12.19 -7.26 -15.39
N LEU A 229 -11.73 -6.59 -14.33
CA LEU A 229 -12.33 -5.35 -13.85
C LEU A 229 -12.28 -4.24 -14.91
N THR A 230 -11.20 -4.20 -15.70
CA THR A 230 -11.07 -3.25 -16.82
C THR A 230 -12.11 -3.54 -17.90
N GLN A 231 -12.28 -4.80 -18.29
CA GLN A 231 -13.28 -5.20 -19.28
C GLN A 231 -14.71 -4.90 -18.79
N ARG A 232 -15.00 -5.19 -17.52
CA ARG A 232 -16.29 -4.88 -16.90
C ARG A 232 -16.56 -3.37 -16.86
N SER A 233 -15.55 -2.59 -16.47
CA SER A 233 -15.63 -1.12 -16.44
C SER A 233 -15.88 -0.54 -17.83
N GLU A 234 -15.18 -1.05 -18.86
CA GLU A 234 -15.34 -0.64 -20.25
C GLU A 234 -16.75 -0.94 -20.78
N THR A 235 -17.23 -2.17 -20.55
CA THR A 235 -18.59 -2.59 -20.97
C THR A 235 -19.65 -1.68 -20.36
N ARG A 236 -19.55 -1.42 -19.05
CA ARG A 236 -20.47 -0.53 -18.34
C ARG A 236 -20.37 0.91 -18.84
N TYR A 237 -19.17 1.37 -19.19
CA TYR A 237 -18.95 2.69 -19.79
C TYR A 237 -19.67 2.83 -21.13
N GLN A 238 -19.53 1.83 -21.99
CA GLN A 238 -20.16 1.83 -23.31
C GLN A 238 -21.69 1.86 -23.21
N VAL A 239 -22.28 1.07 -22.31
CA VAL A 239 -23.73 1.07 -22.07
C VAL A 239 -24.22 2.45 -21.61
N LEU A 240 -23.52 3.08 -20.65
CA LEU A 240 -23.90 4.41 -20.16
C LEU A 240 -23.68 5.51 -21.21
N ALA A 241 -22.57 5.46 -21.94
CA ALA A 241 -22.28 6.42 -23.01
C ALA A 241 -23.30 6.34 -24.14
N GLN A 242 -23.69 5.11 -24.53
CA GLN A 242 -24.70 4.89 -25.55
C GLN A 242 -26.07 5.41 -25.09
N GLY A 243 -26.51 5.09 -23.87
CA GLY A 243 -27.76 5.61 -23.32
C GLY A 243 -27.82 7.14 -23.26
N GLN A 244 -26.69 7.81 -23.00
CA GLN A 244 -26.63 9.28 -23.05
C GLN A 244 -26.70 9.86 -24.46
N LEU A 245 -26.12 9.18 -25.46
CA LEU A 245 -26.21 9.58 -26.87
C LEU A 245 -27.64 9.42 -27.39
N GLU A 246 -28.33 8.35 -27.00
CA GLU A 246 -29.73 8.08 -27.35
C GLU A 246 -30.69 9.06 -26.68
N ALA A 247 -30.47 9.41 -25.40
CA ALA A 247 -31.30 10.39 -24.68
C ALA A 247 -31.08 11.85 -25.14
N ARG A 248 -29.97 12.16 -25.80
CA ARG A 248 -29.59 13.52 -26.23
C ARG A 248 -30.62 14.22 -27.14
N PRO A 249 -31.11 13.60 -28.24
CA PRO A 249 -32.13 14.20 -29.09
C PRO A 249 -33.45 14.42 -28.37
N GLU A 250 -33.92 13.48 -27.53
CA GLU A 250 -35.15 13.66 -26.74
C GLU A 250 -35.00 14.82 -25.75
N THR A 251 -33.86 14.91 -25.06
CA THR A 251 -33.58 16.00 -24.14
C THR A 251 -33.51 17.34 -24.88
N GLN A 252 -32.89 17.39 -26.06
CA GLN A 252 -32.84 18.60 -26.90
C GLN A 252 -34.23 19.00 -27.42
N ALA A 253 -35.05 18.05 -27.85
CA ALA A 253 -36.42 18.28 -28.32
C ALA A 253 -37.34 18.76 -27.18
N ALA A 254 -37.22 18.17 -25.99
CA ALA A 254 -37.96 18.63 -24.81
C ALA A 254 -37.53 20.04 -24.37
N LEU A 255 -36.23 20.36 -24.49
CA LEU A 255 -35.68 21.69 -24.22
C LEU A 255 -36.13 22.72 -25.28
N SER A 256 -36.20 22.36 -26.57
CA SER A 256 -36.69 23.25 -27.63
C SER A 256 -38.19 23.50 -27.50
N ALA A 257 -39.00 22.47 -27.27
CA ALA A 257 -40.44 22.62 -27.03
C ALA A 257 -40.75 23.43 -25.76
N SER A 258 -39.95 23.27 -24.70
CA SER A 258 -40.04 24.11 -23.50
C SER A 258 -39.63 25.57 -23.76
N ARG A 259 -38.71 25.81 -24.70
CA ARG A 259 -38.31 27.16 -25.12
C ARG A 259 -39.35 27.82 -26.03
N GLU A 260 -40.00 27.06 -26.89
CA GLU A 260 -41.10 27.54 -27.74
C GLU A 260 -42.32 27.91 -26.90
N SER A 261 -42.75 27.04 -25.99
CA SER A 261 -43.87 27.35 -25.07
C SER A 261 -43.56 28.51 -24.11
N GLN A 262 -42.32 28.64 -23.62
CA GLN A 262 -41.89 29.82 -22.86
C GLN A 262 -41.71 31.06 -23.75
N GLY A 263 -41.35 30.89 -25.02
CA GLY A 263 -41.23 31.94 -26.03
C GLY A 263 -42.57 32.56 -26.38
N GLU A 264 -43.60 31.74 -26.58
CA GLU A 264 -45.00 32.14 -26.80
C GLU A 264 -45.57 32.86 -25.57
N HIS A 265 -45.27 32.40 -24.35
CA HIS A 265 -45.61 33.12 -23.13
C HIS A 265 -44.80 34.42 -22.93
N SER A 266 -43.63 34.55 -23.56
CA SER A 266 -42.75 35.72 -23.42
C SER A 266 -42.98 36.84 -24.44
N MET A 267 -43.74 36.58 -25.53
CA MET A 267 -44.24 37.66 -26.41
C MET A 267 -45.28 38.55 -25.73
N SER A 268 -45.77 38.18 -24.54
CA SER A 268 -46.62 39.05 -23.70
C SER A 268 -45.83 39.96 -22.75
N ARG A 269 -44.54 39.71 -22.46
CA ARG A 269 -43.79 40.52 -21.46
C ARG A 269 -42.30 40.59 -21.78
N HIS A 270 -41.87 41.75 -22.30
CA HIS A 270 -40.46 42.05 -22.52
C HIS A 270 -39.75 42.63 -21.27
N ARG A 271 -38.44 42.31 -21.17
CA ARG A 271 -37.39 42.68 -20.18
C ARG A 271 -37.48 41.88 -18.86
N THR A 272 -36.52 41.02 -18.47
CA THR A 272 -35.06 41.24 -18.31
C THR A 272 -34.30 39.90 -18.17
N ARG A 273 -32.99 39.93 -18.43
CA ARG A 273 -31.97 38.85 -18.64
C ARG A 273 -31.73 37.78 -17.54
N ASN A 274 -31.43 36.56 -18.03
CA ASN A 274 -30.46 35.49 -17.62
C ASN A 274 -30.52 34.87 -16.21
N THR A 275 -30.39 33.54 -15.97
CA THR A 275 -30.26 32.29 -16.75
C THR A 275 -30.42 31.12 -15.76
N ARG A 276 -31.13 30.06 -16.14
CA ARG A 276 -31.25 28.78 -15.41
C ARG A 276 -30.08 27.84 -15.76
N PHE A 277 -29.61 27.06 -14.78
CA PHE A 277 -28.94 25.77 -14.99
C PHE A 277 -29.63 24.70 -14.14
N ALA A 278 -29.82 23.50 -14.71
CA ALA A 278 -30.36 22.33 -14.04
C ALA A 278 -29.25 21.57 -13.28
N ARG A 279 -29.52 21.26 -12.00
CA ARG A 279 -28.82 20.33 -11.07
C ARG A 279 -29.43 18.92 -11.23
N ALA A 280 -28.83 17.75 -10.95
CA ALA A 280 -27.64 17.29 -10.20
C ALA A 280 -27.27 15.84 -10.68
N ALA A 281 -26.24 15.15 -10.15
CA ALA A 281 -26.45 14.18 -9.06
C ALA A 281 -25.22 13.95 -8.13
N SER A 282 -25.52 13.99 -6.83
CA SER A 282 -24.82 13.55 -5.61
C SER A 282 -23.29 13.63 -5.51
N ALA A 283 -22.81 14.64 -4.79
CA ALA A 283 -21.52 14.62 -4.11
C ALA A 283 -21.73 14.49 -2.60
N THR A 284 -20.80 13.82 -1.90
CA THR A 284 -20.73 13.75 -0.44
C THR A 284 -20.86 15.15 0.17
N PRO A 285 -21.66 15.36 1.23
CA PRO A 285 -21.88 16.67 1.83
C PRO A 285 -20.55 17.33 2.20
N ILE A 286 -20.42 18.59 1.82
CA ILE A 286 -19.24 19.42 2.07
C ILE A 286 -19.23 19.76 3.56
N ASN A 287 -18.24 19.27 4.30
CA ASN A 287 -17.91 19.80 5.62
C ASN A 287 -16.87 20.92 5.44
N GLU A 288 -17.26 22.17 5.69
CA GLU A 288 -16.39 23.35 5.54
C GLU A 288 -15.20 23.36 6.52
N ALA A 289 -15.22 22.52 7.56
CA ALA A 289 -14.14 22.42 8.56
C ALA A 289 -12.98 21.51 8.12
N GLN A 290 -13.11 20.75 7.03
CA GLN A 290 -12.12 19.74 6.62
C GLN A 290 -11.37 20.07 5.32
N GLY A 291 -11.68 21.20 4.67
CA GLY A 291 -11.05 21.60 3.41
C GLY A 291 -9.96 22.67 3.59
N LEU A 292 -9.00 22.70 2.66
CA LEU A 292 -7.94 23.71 2.63
C LEU A 292 -8.49 25.04 2.08
N ARG A 293 -8.38 26.11 2.86
CA ARG A 293 -8.92 27.43 2.51
C ARG A 293 -7.93 28.24 1.68
N TYR A 294 -8.41 28.90 0.65
CA TYR A 294 -7.63 29.82 -0.19
C TYR A 294 -8.30 31.18 -0.23
N LYS A 295 -7.52 32.25 -0.04
CA LYS A 295 -8.00 33.63 -0.05
C LYS A 295 -7.18 34.49 -1.01
N GLY A 296 -7.87 35.29 -1.80
CA GLY A 296 -7.30 36.33 -2.66
C GLY A 296 -7.97 37.68 -2.39
N ARG A 297 -7.62 38.71 -3.18
CA ARG A 297 -8.15 40.07 -3.01
C ARG A 297 -9.68 40.18 -3.14
N SER A 298 -10.30 39.30 -3.92
CA SER A 298 -11.76 39.35 -4.18
C SER A 298 -12.36 37.96 -4.32
N ALA A 299 -11.74 36.95 -3.70
CA ALA A 299 -12.22 35.57 -3.78
C ALA A 299 -11.79 34.74 -2.56
N ALA A 300 -12.66 33.82 -2.16
CA ALA A 300 -12.43 32.83 -1.13
C ALA A 300 -12.89 31.47 -1.64
N LEU A 301 -12.04 30.45 -1.52
CA LEU A 301 -12.30 29.09 -2.00
C LEU A 301 -11.90 28.06 -0.94
N VAL A 302 -12.49 26.88 -1.03
CA VAL A 302 -12.10 25.71 -0.23
C VAL A 302 -11.81 24.55 -1.16
N THR A 303 -10.74 23.81 -0.86
CA THR A 303 -10.38 22.63 -1.64
C THR A 303 -10.40 21.35 -0.82
N TYR A 304 -10.71 20.25 -1.49
CA TYR A 304 -10.73 18.91 -0.93
C TYR A 304 -9.86 17.99 -1.78
N PRO A 305 -9.12 17.04 -1.16
CA PRO A 305 -8.41 16.01 -1.89
C PRO A 305 -9.38 15.24 -2.80
N ALA A 306 -8.95 14.96 -4.03
CA ALA A 306 -9.66 14.10 -4.95
C ALA A 306 -8.68 13.10 -5.59
N PRO A 307 -9.16 11.93 -6.09
CA PRO A 307 -8.32 10.96 -6.78
C PRO A 307 -7.62 11.53 -8.04
N TYR A 308 -6.56 10.86 -8.52
CA TYR A 308 -5.86 11.14 -9.80
C TYR A 308 -5.33 12.55 -10.00
N GLU A 309 -4.54 13.05 -9.04
CA GLU A 309 -3.96 14.39 -9.16
C GLU A 309 -5.00 15.48 -9.43
N ALA A 310 -6.24 15.33 -8.95
CA ALA A 310 -7.27 16.35 -9.04
C ALA A 310 -7.53 16.97 -7.66
N ILE A 311 -8.20 18.12 -7.69
CA ILE A 311 -8.61 18.89 -6.52
C ILE A 311 -10.08 19.24 -6.72
N ARG A 312 -10.92 18.95 -5.73
CA ARG A 312 -12.29 19.44 -5.70
C ARG A 312 -12.26 20.85 -5.11
N VAL A 313 -12.85 21.82 -5.79
CA VAL A 313 -12.84 23.24 -5.46
C VAL A 313 -14.27 23.74 -5.24
N VAL A 314 -14.49 24.42 -4.12
CA VAL A 314 -15.74 25.10 -3.77
C VAL A 314 -15.45 26.59 -3.72
N VAL A 315 -16.25 27.40 -4.41
CA VAL A 315 -16.11 28.86 -4.40
C VAL A 315 -17.04 29.43 -3.34
N LEU A 316 -16.48 29.93 -2.23
CA LEU A 316 -17.24 30.60 -1.17
C LEU A 316 -17.64 32.02 -1.61
N ASP A 317 -16.68 32.78 -2.11
CA ASP A 317 -16.86 34.14 -2.61
C ASP A 317 -15.94 34.37 -3.82
N GLY A 318 -16.38 35.18 -4.78
CA GLY A 318 -15.60 35.44 -5.99
C GLY A 318 -16.40 35.96 -7.19
N PRO A 319 -15.76 36.70 -8.11
CA PRO A 319 -16.43 37.27 -9.28
C PRO A 319 -16.91 36.17 -10.24
N MET A 320 -18.00 36.43 -10.97
CA MET A 320 -18.56 35.49 -11.95
C MET A 320 -17.59 35.08 -13.06
N SER A 321 -16.62 35.95 -13.40
CA SER A 321 -15.55 35.63 -14.35
C SER A 321 -14.69 34.45 -13.89
N MET A 322 -14.38 34.39 -12.60
CA MET A 322 -13.61 33.31 -11.98
C MET A 322 -14.39 31.99 -12.00
N ARG A 323 -15.69 32.03 -11.68
CA ARG A 323 -16.55 30.84 -11.74
C ARG A 323 -16.61 30.26 -13.16
N ARG A 324 -16.79 31.12 -14.18
CA ARG A 324 -16.77 30.72 -15.59
C ARG A 324 -15.43 30.15 -16.05
N GLU A 325 -14.34 30.60 -15.44
CA GLU A 325 -13.01 30.07 -15.73
C GLU A 325 -12.81 28.69 -15.11
N LEU A 326 -13.21 28.51 -13.85
CA LEU A 326 -13.27 27.20 -13.22
C LEU A 326 -14.16 26.24 -14.02
N GLU A 327 -15.30 26.70 -14.52
CA GLU A 327 -16.17 25.88 -15.37
C GLU A 327 -15.46 25.36 -16.63
N ARG A 328 -14.61 26.18 -17.26
CA ARG A 328 -13.85 25.79 -18.46
C ARG A 328 -12.65 24.90 -18.16
N GLU A 329 -11.99 25.11 -17.02
CA GLU A 329 -10.74 24.41 -16.66
C GLU A 329 -10.97 23.14 -15.85
N SER A 330 -12.20 22.91 -15.38
CA SER A 330 -12.55 21.72 -14.63
C SER A 330 -12.71 20.51 -15.53
N ILE A 331 -12.20 19.38 -15.05
CA ILE A 331 -12.40 18.06 -15.63
C ILE A 331 -13.87 17.64 -15.47
N ALA A 332 -14.52 18.05 -14.37
CA ALA A 332 -15.94 17.81 -14.13
C ALA A 332 -16.59 18.92 -13.30
N LEU A 333 -17.89 19.15 -13.56
CA LEU A 333 -18.76 20.03 -12.77
C LEU A 333 -19.60 19.19 -11.82
N LEU A 334 -19.58 19.52 -10.53
CA LEU A 334 -20.39 18.90 -9.49
C LEU A 334 -21.49 19.88 -9.05
N ALA A 335 -22.47 19.41 -8.27
CA ALA A 335 -23.66 20.19 -7.92
C ALA A 335 -23.38 21.51 -7.17
N ASP A 336 -22.20 21.65 -6.56
CA ASP A 336 -21.77 22.77 -5.73
C ASP A 336 -20.26 23.05 -5.84
N SER A 337 -19.57 22.37 -6.76
CA SER A 337 -18.10 22.34 -6.79
C SER A 337 -17.55 21.97 -8.16
N TYR A 338 -16.24 22.14 -8.29
CA TYR A 338 -15.47 22.00 -9.51
C TYR A 338 -14.39 20.94 -9.29
N LEU A 339 -14.22 19.98 -10.19
CA LEU A 339 -13.10 19.04 -10.12
C LEU A 339 -12.03 19.46 -11.12
N ILE A 340 -10.88 19.92 -10.64
CA ILE A 340 -9.81 20.48 -11.47
C ILE A 340 -8.52 19.67 -11.33
N ALA A 341 -7.73 19.51 -12.40
CA ALA A 341 -6.42 18.87 -12.32
C ALA A 341 -5.45 19.71 -11.46
N LYS A 342 -4.54 19.09 -10.71
CA LYS A 342 -3.51 19.77 -9.90
C LYS A 342 -2.70 20.77 -10.71
N PRO A 343 -2.20 20.47 -11.94
CA PRO A 343 -1.49 21.45 -12.75
C PRO A 343 -2.35 22.68 -13.12
N ALA A 344 -3.62 22.46 -13.46
CA ALA A 344 -4.57 23.53 -13.78
C ALA A 344 -4.88 24.37 -12.53
N TRP A 345 -5.06 23.73 -11.38
CA TRP A 345 -5.22 24.40 -10.09
C TRP A 345 -4.04 25.30 -9.71
N TYR A 346 -2.80 24.83 -9.90
CA TYR A 346 -1.60 25.64 -9.63
C TYR A 346 -1.49 26.87 -10.54
N SER A 347 -1.99 26.78 -11.77
CA SER A 347 -2.03 27.91 -12.71
C SER A 347 -3.18 28.87 -12.39
N PHE A 348 -4.33 28.34 -12.00
CA PHE A 348 -5.49 29.10 -11.58
C PHE A 348 -5.21 29.93 -10.32
N THR A 349 -4.65 29.31 -9.27
CA THR A 349 -4.30 29.99 -8.02
C THR A 349 -3.31 31.13 -8.22
N ARG A 350 -2.30 30.93 -9.08
CA ARG A 350 -1.33 31.98 -9.43
C ARG A 350 -1.96 33.17 -10.17
N ARG A 351 -2.80 32.91 -11.18
CA ARG A 351 -3.50 33.97 -11.94
C ARG A 351 -4.39 34.84 -11.05
N HIS A 352 -5.11 34.21 -10.12
CA HIS A 352 -6.07 34.88 -9.24
C HIS A 352 -5.47 35.34 -7.90
N GLY A 353 -4.15 35.17 -7.71
CA GLY A 353 -3.45 35.57 -6.50
C GLY A 353 -3.98 34.89 -5.23
N LEU A 354 -4.50 33.68 -5.35
CA LEU A 354 -5.05 32.89 -4.25
C LEU A 354 -3.91 32.31 -3.40
N ARG A 355 -3.93 32.57 -2.10
CA ARG A 355 -2.98 32.03 -1.14
C ARG A 355 -3.69 31.13 -0.14
N LEU A 356 -3.01 30.09 0.33
CA LEU A 356 -3.53 29.22 1.37
C LEU A 356 -3.73 30.05 2.66
N ASP A 357 -4.97 30.09 3.14
CA ASP A 357 -5.40 30.80 4.33
C ASP A 357 -5.27 29.84 5.53
N VAL A 358 -4.03 29.62 5.96
CA VAL A 358 -3.71 28.80 7.14
C VAL A 358 -3.78 29.69 8.38
N PRO A 359 -4.62 29.38 9.38
CA PRO A 359 -4.32 29.80 10.74
C PRO A 359 -2.99 29.14 11.11
N TRP A 360 -1.98 29.92 11.48
CA TRP A 360 -0.73 29.35 11.95
C TRP A 360 -0.95 28.77 13.36
N ASP A 361 -1.35 27.51 13.42
CA ASP A 361 -1.23 26.63 14.58
C ASP A 361 -0.86 25.24 14.06
N GLY A 362 0.26 24.71 14.55
CA GLY A 362 1.07 23.69 13.91
C GLY A 362 0.37 22.37 13.54
N GLY A 363 0.71 21.87 12.35
CA GLY A 363 0.42 20.50 11.90
C GLY A 363 -0.21 20.44 10.52
N LEU A 364 0.61 20.32 9.47
CA LEU A 364 0.10 19.97 8.14
C LEU A 364 -0.48 18.55 8.17
N PRO A 365 -1.71 18.31 7.68
CA PRO A 365 -2.21 16.96 7.42
C PRO A 365 -1.32 16.31 6.36
N GLN A 366 -0.83 15.11 6.64
CA GLN A 366 -0.04 14.32 5.70
C GLN A 366 -0.89 13.95 4.48
N LEU A 367 -0.39 14.29 3.29
CA LEU A 367 -0.93 13.88 1.99
C LEU A 367 -0.45 12.50 1.59
#